data_AF-A6JY28-F1
#
_entry.id   AF-A6JY28-F1
#
_cell.length_a   1.000
_cell.length_b   1.000
_cell.length_c   1.000
_cell.angle_alpha   90.00
_cell.angle_beta   90.00
_cell.angle_gamma   90.00
#
_symmetry.space_group_name_H-M   'P 1'
#
loop_
_entity.id
_entity.type
_entity.pdbx_description
1 polymer ?
#
loop_
_entity_poly.entity_id
_entity_poly.type
_entity_poly.pdbx_seq_one_letter_code
_entity_poly.pdbx_strand_id
1 'polypeptide(L)'
;MCTGCCLLADDLNHQADLGQERRTLCLDVWELPTSVDSAVAINDLSVVVDLLNIVNQKASLWKLDLCTTVLPQIEKLLQSKYESYVQTGCTSLKLILQRFLPLITDILAAPPSVGVDISREERLHKCRLCFKQLKSISGLVKSRSGLSGRHGSAFRELHLLMASLD
;
A
#
# COMPACT_ATOMS: atom_id res chain seq x y z
N MET A 1 13.00 25.04 6.68
CA MET A 1 13.19 24.62 5.27
C MET A 1 12.42 23.33 5.06
N CYS A 2 11.10 23.43 4.86
CA CYS A 2 10.24 22.34 4.40
C CYS A 2 9.77 22.77 3.01
N THR A 3 10.59 22.47 2.01
CA THR A 3 10.31 22.81 0.62
C THR A 3 9.41 21.71 0.06
N GLY A 4 8.09 21.94 -0.02
CA GLY A 4 7.22 21.00 -0.73
C GLY A 4 5.72 20.95 -0.41
N CYS A 5 5.14 21.85 0.38
CA CYS A 5 3.68 21.83 0.69
C CYS A 5 2.97 23.19 0.53
N CYS A 6 3.51 24.13 -0.26
CA CYS A 6 2.94 25.48 -0.38
C CYS A 6 2.13 25.75 -1.66
N LEU A 7 1.73 24.76 -2.46
CA LEU A 7 0.83 25.04 -3.58
C LEU A 7 -0.53 24.36 -3.37
N LEU A 8 -1.58 25.19 -3.40
CA LEU A 8 -3.01 24.92 -3.22
C LEU A 8 -3.54 24.86 -1.78
N ALA A 9 -3.46 25.98 -1.06
CA ALA A 9 -4.45 26.26 -0.01
C ALA A 9 -4.89 27.73 0.12
N ASP A 10 -4.31 28.67 -0.62
CA ASP A 10 -4.67 30.09 -0.49
C ASP A 10 -5.00 30.70 -1.86
N ASP A 11 -6.19 30.44 -2.37
CA ASP A 11 -6.99 31.43 -3.13
C ASP A 11 -8.41 30.89 -3.32
N LEU A 12 -9.26 31.10 -2.31
CA LEU A 12 -10.65 30.63 -2.29
C LEU A 12 -11.57 31.82 -2.02
N ASN A 13 -11.42 32.91 -2.79
CA ASN A 13 -12.48 33.90 -2.91
C ASN A 13 -12.30 34.78 -4.16
N HIS A 14 -13.41 35.01 -4.86
CA HIS A 14 -13.60 35.92 -6.01
C HIS A 14 -13.40 35.38 -7.44
N GLN A 15 -14.56 34.96 -7.99
CA GLN A 15 -15.04 35.05 -9.38
C GLN A 15 -14.25 34.28 -10.45
N ALA A 16 -14.78 33.16 -10.92
CA ALA A 16 -15.85 33.05 -11.91
C ALA A 16 -15.33 33.28 -13.33
N ASP A 17 -15.60 32.31 -14.19
CA ASP A 17 -15.20 32.22 -15.59
C ASP A 17 -13.80 31.64 -15.82
N LEU A 18 -13.70 30.29 -15.83
CA LEU A 18 -12.96 29.58 -16.87
C LEU A 18 -13.54 28.15 -16.94
N GLY A 19 -14.10 27.87 -18.10
CA GLY A 19 -15.01 26.76 -18.36
C GLY A 19 -14.42 25.37 -18.15
N GLN A 20 -15.34 24.44 -17.86
CA GLN A 20 -15.48 23.06 -18.37
C GLN A 20 -14.28 22.08 -18.39
N GLU A 21 -13.04 22.50 -18.23
CA GLU A 21 -11.84 21.68 -18.45
C GLU A 21 -11.09 21.29 -17.17
N ARG A 22 -11.56 21.76 -16.01
CA ARG A 22 -10.99 21.41 -14.68
C ARG A 22 -11.72 20.32 -13.92
N ARG A 23 -12.81 19.76 -14.47
CA ARG A 23 -13.45 18.56 -13.88
C ARG A 23 -12.76 17.26 -14.29
N THR A 24 -11.92 17.27 -15.33
CA THR A 24 -11.20 16.09 -15.81
C THR A 24 -10.06 15.68 -14.88
N LEU A 25 -9.43 16.63 -14.16
CA LEU A 25 -8.36 16.32 -13.20
C LEU A 25 -8.84 15.57 -11.95
N CYS A 26 -10.16 15.47 -11.71
CA CYS A 26 -10.73 14.69 -10.60
C CYS A 26 -11.18 13.28 -11.02
N LEU A 27 -11.11 12.92 -12.31
CA LEU A 27 -11.66 11.64 -12.82
C LEU A 27 -10.63 10.64 -13.32
N ASP A 28 -9.37 11.02 -13.55
CA ASP A 28 -8.30 10.04 -13.88
C ASP A 28 -7.69 9.35 -12.64
N VAL A 29 -8.32 9.48 -11.47
CA VAL A 29 -8.05 8.59 -10.31
C VAL A 29 -8.74 7.22 -10.48
N TRP A 30 -9.54 7.04 -11.56
CA TRP A 30 -10.43 5.90 -11.66
C TRP A 30 -9.74 4.56 -11.93
N GLU A 31 -8.50 4.55 -12.42
CA GLU A 31 -7.76 3.30 -12.62
C GLU A 31 -6.54 3.23 -11.71
N LEU A 32 -6.74 3.38 -10.39
CA LEU A 32 -5.68 3.13 -9.39
C LEU A 32 -4.81 1.88 -9.69
N PRO A 33 -5.35 0.70 -10.04
CA PRO A 33 -4.50 -0.44 -10.40
C PRO A 33 -3.64 -0.18 -11.64
N THR A 34 -4.16 0.43 -12.72
CA THR A 34 -3.36 0.69 -13.94
C THR A 34 -2.39 1.86 -13.75
N SER A 35 -2.72 2.83 -12.91
CA SER A 35 -1.84 3.93 -12.53
C SER A 35 -0.65 3.41 -11.71
N VAL A 36 -0.89 2.49 -10.76
CA VAL A 36 0.19 1.80 -10.05
C VAL A 36 1.01 0.98 -11.01
N ASP A 37 0.38 0.17 -11.88
CA ASP A 37 1.11 -0.65 -12.85
C ASP A 37 1.98 0.20 -13.79
N SER A 38 1.47 1.35 -14.22
CA SER A 38 2.21 2.33 -15.05
C SER A 38 3.37 2.97 -14.27
N ALA A 39 3.17 3.36 -13.02
CA ALA A 39 4.24 3.89 -12.17
C ALA A 39 5.32 2.83 -11.89
N VAL A 40 4.92 1.57 -11.72
CA VAL A 40 5.83 0.43 -11.61
C VAL A 40 6.57 0.18 -12.92
N ALA A 41 5.92 0.34 -14.07
CA ALA A 41 6.53 0.23 -15.39
C ALA A 41 7.56 1.35 -15.65
N ILE A 42 7.31 2.56 -15.14
CA ILE A 42 8.24 3.70 -15.17
C ILE A 42 9.34 3.55 -14.08
N ASN A 43 9.17 2.62 -13.14
CA ASN A 43 10.08 2.28 -12.04
C ASN A 43 10.47 3.50 -11.16
N ASP A 44 9.58 4.50 -11.07
CA ASP A 44 9.80 5.67 -10.23
C ASP A 44 9.16 5.48 -8.86
N LEU A 45 9.99 5.22 -7.86
CA LEU A 45 9.56 5.03 -6.47
C LEU A 45 8.94 6.30 -5.87
N SER A 46 9.26 7.50 -6.38
CA SER A 46 8.69 8.75 -5.87
C SER A 46 7.18 8.84 -6.13
N VAL A 47 6.75 8.51 -7.36
CA VAL A 47 5.33 8.46 -7.74
C VAL A 47 4.57 7.43 -6.92
N VAL A 48 5.18 6.27 -6.67
CA VAL A 48 4.57 5.22 -5.83
C VAL A 48 4.41 5.71 -4.39
N VAL A 49 5.38 6.45 -3.85
CA VAL A 49 5.29 7.04 -2.50
C VAL A 49 4.18 8.07 -2.41
N ASP A 50 4.05 8.96 -3.40
CA ASP A 50 2.98 9.96 -3.43
C ASP A 50 1.60 9.31 -3.52
N LEU A 51 1.46 8.31 -4.40
CA LEU A 51 0.22 7.55 -4.53
C LEU A 51 -0.13 6.79 -3.25
N LEU A 52 0.85 6.14 -2.62
CA LEU A 52 0.68 5.46 -1.33
C LEU A 52 0.24 6.45 -0.25
N ASN A 53 0.81 7.65 -0.19
CA ASN A 53 0.41 8.66 0.77
C ASN A 53 -1.04 9.10 0.59
N ILE A 54 -1.52 9.23 -0.65
CA ILE A 54 -2.93 9.54 -0.94
C ILE A 54 -3.83 8.36 -0.52
N VAL A 55 -3.47 7.14 -0.91
CA VAL A 55 -4.25 5.92 -0.61
C VAL A 55 -4.27 5.62 0.89
N ASN A 56 -3.18 5.93 1.62
CA ASN A 56 -3.09 5.78 3.07
C ASN A 56 -4.06 6.71 3.83
N GLN A 57 -4.41 7.86 3.27
CA GLN A 57 -5.43 8.74 3.86
C GLN A 57 -6.84 8.13 3.77
N LYS A 58 -7.06 7.19 2.84
CA LYS A 58 -8.38 6.62 2.58
C LYS A 58 -8.34 5.09 2.47
N ALA A 59 -8.45 4.45 3.64
CA ALA A 59 -8.44 2.99 3.78
C ALA A 59 -9.48 2.25 2.90
N SER A 60 -10.55 2.91 2.44
CA SER A 60 -11.55 2.33 1.53
C SER A 60 -11.05 2.10 0.10
N LEU A 61 -9.94 2.74 -0.30
CA LEU A 61 -9.34 2.56 -1.63
C LEU A 61 -8.51 1.28 -1.71
N TRP A 62 -8.06 0.76 -0.56
CA TRP A 62 -7.30 -0.47 -0.53
C TRP A 62 -8.18 -1.66 -0.92
N LYS A 63 -7.72 -2.44 -1.91
CA LYS A 63 -8.33 -3.68 -2.38
C LYS A 63 -7.28 -4.78 -2.44
N LEU A 64 -7.72 -6.04 -2.41
CA LEU A 64 -6.82 -7.20 -2.46
C LEU A 64 -5.93 -7.21 -3.73
N ASP A 65 -6.49 -6.86 -4.89
CA ASP A 65 -5.74 -6.72 -6.16
C ASP A 65 -4.68 -5.61 -6.08
N LEU A 66 -4.97 -4.51 -5.37
CA LEU A 66 -4.00 -3.44 -5.18
C LEU A 66 -2.84 -3.92 -4.29
N CYS A 67 -3.14 -4.71 -3.25
CA CYS A 67 -2.10 -5.27 -2.37
C CYS A 67 -1.08 -6.11 -3.14
N THR A 68 -1.52 -6.95 -4.09
CA THR A 68 -0.59 -7.81 -4.85
C THR A 68 0.42 -7.01 -5.68
N THR A 69 0.02 -5.83 -6.18
CA THR A 69 0.90 -4.93 -6.96
C THR A 69 1.73 -4.01 -6.05
N VAL A 70 1.18 -3.58 -4.92
CA VAL A 70 1.81 -2.62 -4.01
C VAL A 70 2.81 -3.27 -3.04
N LEU A 71 2.54 -4.49 -2.57
CA LEU A 71 3.44 -5.24 -1.68
C LEU A 71 4.90 -5.30 -2.18
N PRO A 72 5.20 -5.65 -3.44
CA PRO A 72 6.57 -5.66 -3.93
C PRO A 72 7.19 -4.25 -3.99
N GLN A 73 6.38 -3.19 -4.15
CA GLN A 73 6.90 -1.82 -4.07
C GLN A 73 7.22 -1.43 -2.63
N ILE A 74 6.36 -1.79 -1.67
CA ILE A 74 6.63 -1.61 -0.24
C ILE A 74 7.95 -2.28 0.15
N GLU A 75 8.21 -3.51 -0.33
CA GLU A 75 9.47 -4.21 -0.08
C GLU A 75 10.69 -3.40 -0.57
N LYS A 76 10.61 -2.78 -1.76
CA LYS A 76 11.65 -1.87 -2.28
C LYS A 76 11.77 -0.59 -1.45
N LEU A 77 10.64 -0.02 -1.01
CA LEU A 77 10.62 1.19 -0.18
C LEU A 77 11.28 0.95 1.19
N LEU A 78 11.04 -0.20 1.82
CA LEU A 78 11.66 -0.58 3.09
C LEU A 78 13.19 -0.79 2.97
N GLN A 79 13.68 -1.08 1.77
CA GLN A 79 15.11 -1.20 1.46
C GLN A 79 15.74 0.10 0.97
N SER A 80 14.93 1.13 0.74
CA SER A 80 15.41 2.41 0.22
C SER A 80 16.30 3.11 1.24
N LYS A 81 17.29 3.85 0.76
CA LYS A 81 18.17 4.69 1.59
C LYS A 81 17.45 5.89 2.22
N TYR A 82 16.30 6.27 1.67
CA TYR A 82 15.53 7.44 2.08
C TYR A 82 14.58 7.08 3.23
N GLU A 83 14.75 7.77 4.36
CA GLU A 83 13.91 7.58 5.54
C GLU A 83 12.42 7.83 5.25
N SER A 84 12.08 8.87 4.49
CA SER A 84 10.70 9.19 4.10
C SER A 84 10.03 8.05 3.32
N TYR A 85 10.80 7.32 2.50
CA TYR A 85 10.29 6.22 1.68
C TYR A 85 10.04 5.00 2.57
N VAL A 86 10.99 4.69 3.46
CA VAL A 86 10.85 3.63 4.46
C VAL A 86 9.64 3.89 5.35
N GLN A 87 9.45 5.12 5.82
CA GLN A 87 8.32 5.48 6.67
C GLN A 87 6.97 5.35 5.95
N THR A 88 6.90 5.78 4.68
CA THR A 88 5.69 5.60 3.85
C THR A 88 5.40 4.12 3.62
N GLY A 89 6.42 3.31 3.31
CA GLY A 89 6.32 1.87 3.17
C GLY A 89 5.83 1.18 4.45
N CYS A 90 6.39 1.53 5.60
CA CYS A 90 5.97 1.02 6.91
C CYS A 90 4.50 1.34 7.21
N THR A 91 4.08 2.60 6.97
CA THR A 91 2.70 3.05 7.22
C THR A 91 1.72 2.28 6.33
N SER A 92 2.04 2.14 5.05
CA SER A 92 1.23 1.39 4.08
C SER A 92 1.14 -0.08 4.46
N LEU A 93 2.27 -0.71 4.81
CA LEU A 93 2.31 -2.11 5.22
C LEU A 93 1.47 -2.37 6.47
N LYS A 94 1.54 -1.46 7.45
CA LYS A 94 0.74 -1.54 8.68
C LYS A 94 -0.76 -1.54 8.38
N LEU A 95 -1.21 -0.65 7.50
CA LEU A 95 -2.61 -0.60 7.07
C LEU A 95 -3.04 -1.88 6.36
N ILE A 96 -2.20 -2.41 5.47
CA ILE A 96 -2.47 -3.68 4.78
C ILE A 96 -2.61 -4.81 5.79
N LEU A 97 -1.66 -4.95 6.70
CA LEU A 97 -1.68 -5.98 7.73
C LEU A 97 -2.95 -5.85 8.59
N GLN A 98 -3.25 -4.68 9.14
CA GLN A 98 -4.42 -4.53 10.01
C GLN A 98 -5.75 -4.80 9.31
N ARG A 99 -5.87 -4.52 8.01
CA ARG A 99 -7.13 -4.70 7.26
C ARG A 99 -7.25 -6.06 6.58
N PHE A 100 -6.20 -6.52 5.91
CA PHE A 100 -6.25 -7.73 5.08
C PHE A 100 -5.72 -8.97 5.77
N LEU A 101 -4.85 -8.86 6.78
CA LEU A 101 -4.35 -10.04 7.50
C LEU A 101 -5.46 -10.90 8.11
N PRO A 102 -6.45 -10.35 8.85
CA PRO A 102 -7.58 -11.15 9.35
C PRO A 102 -8.41 -11.75 8.20
N LEU A 103 -8.59 -11.02 7.09
CA LEU A 103 -9.32 -11.51 5.93
C LEU A 103 -8.59 -12.68 5.22
N ILE A 104 -7.27 -12.55 5.04
CA ILE A 104 -6.43 -13.56 4.39
C ILE A 104 -6.39 -14.81 5.27
N THR A 105 -6.17 -14.67 6.57
CA THR A 105 -6.14 -15.80 7.51
C THR A 105 -7.50 -16.50 7.58
N ASP A 106 -8.62 -15.78 7.59
CA ASP A 106 -9.97 -16.34 7.52
C ASP A 106 -10.20 -17.12 6.22
N ILE A 107 -9.82 -16.56 5.06
CA ILE A 107 -9.95 -17.22 3.76
C ILE A 107 -9.07 -18.49 3.68
N LEU A 108 -7.88 -18.46 4.27
CA LEU A 108 -6.96 -19.61 4.29
C LEU A 108 -7.37 -20.68 5.32
N ALA A 109 -7.98 -20.27 6.43
CA ALA A 109 -8.51 -21.17 7.46
C ALA A 109 -9.85 -21.80 7.05
N ALA A 110 -10.58 -21.16 6.13
CA ALA A 110 -11.84 -21.69 5.63
C ALA A 110 -11.64 -23.08 5.01
N PRO A 111 -12.48 -24.07 5.35
CA PRO A 111 -12.35 -25.42 4.84
C PRO A 111 -12.47 -25.45 3.31
N PRO A 112 -11.73 -26.35 2.64
CA PRO A 112 -11.80 -26.48 1.19
C PRO A 112 -13.24 -26.78 0.77
N SER A 113 -13.75 -26.00 -0.19
CA SER A 113 -15.05 -26.26 -0.82
C SER A 113 -14.95 -27.60 -1.54
N VAL A 114 -15.86 -28.53 -1.26
CA VAL A 114 -16.00 -29.74 -2.08
C VAL A 114 -16.88 -29.36 -3.28
N GLY A 115 -16.26 -28.89 -4.36
CA GLY A 115 -16.94 -28.43 -5.58
C GLY A 115 -16.00 -27.68 -6.53
N VAL A 116 -16.36 -27.60 -7.82
CA VAL A 116 -15.59 -26.89 -8.86
C VAL A 116 -15.95 -25.38 -8.82
N ASP A 117 -15.59 -24.70 -7.73
CA ASP A 117 -15.81 -23.24 -7.58
C ASP A 117 -14.56 -22.45 -8.01
N ILE A 118 -14.41 -22.25 -9.32
CA ILE A 118 -13.27 -21.53 -9.93
C ILE A 118 -13.10 -20.13 -9.32
N SER A 119 -14.19 -19.41 -9.05
CA SER A 119 -14.15 -18.05 -8.47
C SER A 119 -13.67 -18.03 -7.00
N ARG A 120 -13.92 -19.09 -6.23
CA ARG A 120 -13.43 -19.21 -4.84
C ARG A 120 -11.93 -19.53 -4.84
N GLU A 121 -11.51 -20.39 -5.77
CA GLU A 121 -10.11 -20.74 -6.00
C GLU A 121 -9.27 -19.52 -6.41
N GLU A 122 -9.78 -18.65 -7.30
CA GLU A 122 -9.12 -17.40 -7.71
C GLU A 122 -8.88 -16.45 -6.54
N ARG A 123 -9.92 -16.23 -5.71
CA ARG A 123 -9.79 -15.35 -4.53
C ARG A 123 -8.78 -15.92 -3.54
N LEU A 124 -8.79 -17.23 -3.35
CA LEU A 124 -7.86 -17.94 -2.48
C LEU A 124 -6.43 -17.88 -3.03
N HIS A 125 -6.25 -17.96 -4.36
CA HIS A 125 -4.97 -17.78 -5.03
C HIS A 125 -4.40 -16.37 -4.80
N LYS A 126 -5.21 -15.33 -5.00
CA LYS A 126 -4.81 -13.93 -4.71
C LYS A 126 -4.43 -13.75 -3.24
N CYS A 127 -5.20 -14.31 -2.31
CA CYS A 127 -4.89 -14.27 -0.88
C CYS A 127 -3.57 -15.00 -0.56
N ARG A 128 -3.33 -16.17 -1.15
CA ARG A 128 -2.06 -16.91 -1.02
C ARG A 128 -0.87 -16.12 -1.57
N LEU A 129 -1.04 -15.43 -2.70
CA LEU A 129 0.00 -14.59 -3.29
C LEU A 129 0.34 -13.42 -2.36
N CYS A 130 -0.67 -12.69 -1.87
CA CYS A 130 -0.50 -11.65 -0.86
C CYS A 130 0.20 -12.20 0.39
N PHE A 131 -0.23 -13.35 0.91
CA PHE A 131 0.37 -13.99 2.09
C PHE A 131 1.84 -14.33 1.86
N LYS A 132 2.19 -14.88 0.69
CA LYS A 132 3.58 -15.19 0.32
C LYS A 132 4.45 -13.93 0.28
N GLN A 133 3.95 -12.86 -0.32
CA GLN A 133 4.64 -11.56 -0.38
C GLN A 133 4.80 -10.96 1.02
N LEU A 134 3.75 -10.97 1.84
CA LEU A 134 3.79 -10.55 3.24
C LEU A 134 4.85 -11.33 4.03
N LYS A 135 4.95 -12.65 3.81
CA LYS A 135 5.97 -13.48 4.48
C LYS A 135 7.40 -13.13 4.05
N SER A 136 7.62 -12.77 2.77
CA SER A 136 8.91 -12.24 2.30
C SER A 136 9.28 -10.95 3.05
N ILE A 137 8.35 -10.00 3.08
CA ILE A 137 8.52 -8.72 3.76
C ILE A 137 8.70 -8.92 5.28
N SER A 138 8.05 -9.91 5.88
CA SER A 138 8.22 -10.26 7.31
C SER A 138 9.66 -10.62 7.64
N GLY A 139 10.33 -11.41 6.78
CA GLY A 139 11.75 -11.72 6.94
C GLY A 139 12.62 -10.46 6.94
N LEU A 140 12.32 -9.53 6.04
CA LEU A 140 12.99 -8.23 5.96
C LEU A 140 12.75 -7.39 7.22
N VAL A 141 11.49 -7.23 7.62
CA VAL A 141 11.08 -6.49 8.83
C VAL A 141 11.74 -7.09 10.06
N LYS A 142 11.77 -8.42 10.20
CA LYS A 142 12.41 -9.13 11.31
C LYS A 142 13.90 -8.82 11.39
N SER A 143 14.63 -8.88 10.27
CA SER A 143 16.05 -8.51 10.23
C SER A 143 16.31 -7.06 10.64
N ARG A 144 15.37 -6.15 10.38
CA ARG A 144 15.46 -4.72 10.70
C ARG A 144 14.89 -4.37 12.08
N SER A 145 14.03 -5.21 12.65
CA SER A 145 13.33 -4.97 13.93
C SER A 145 14.26 -4.97 15.15
N GLY A 146 15.44 -5.60 15.03
CA GLY A 146 16.49 -5.54 16.04
C GLY A 146 17.30 -4.24 16.01
N LEU A 147 17.19 -3.44 14.94
CA LEU A 147 17.90 -2.16 14.83
C LEU A 147 17.19 -1.10 15.68
N SER A 148 17.90 -0.56 16.67
CA SER A 148 17.45 0.65 17.37
C SER A 148 17.75 1.88 16.52
N GLY A 149 16.75 2.71 16.27
CA GLY A 149 16.86 3.90 15.42
C GLY A 149 15.52 4.59 15.22
N ARG A 150 15.50 5.66 14.39
CA ARG A 150 14.30 6.47 14.11
C ARG A 150 13.08 5.66 13.64
N HIS A 151 13.30 4.57 12.92
CA HIS A 151 12.26 3.66 12.41
C HIS A 151 12.12 2.38 13.22
N GLY A 152 12.95 2.15 14.25
CA GLY A 152 12.98 0.90 15.00
C GLY A 152 11.65 0.59 15.68
N SER A 153 10.92 1.62 16.13
CA SER A 153 9.56 1.47 16.69
C SER A 153 8.55 0.98 15.65
N ALA A 154 8.56 1.56 14.44
CA ALA A 154 7.69 1.16 13.34
C ALA A 154 7.98 -0.27 12.88
N PHE A 155 9.26 -0.65 12.72
CA PHE A 155 9.64 -2.02 12.38
C PHE A 155 9.28 -3.02 13.47
N ARG A 156 9.42 -2.66 14.76
CA ARG A 156 8.97 -3.52 15.87
C ARG A 156 7.45 -3.71 15.85
N GLU A 157 6.69 -2.64 15.63
CA GLU A 157 5.24 -2.74 15.55
C GLU A 157 4.80 -3.62 14.38
N LEU A 158 5.42 -3.44 13.21
CA LEU A 158 5.19 -4.31 12.05
C LEU A 158 5.56 -5.76 12.36
N HIS A 159 6.71 -6.00 13.01
CA HIS A 159 7.12 -7.35 13.41
C HIS A 159 6.11 -8.01 14.35
N LEU A 160 5.54 -7.26 15.30
CA LEU A 160 4.49 -7.77 16.19
C LEU A 160 3.19 -8.08 15.43
N LEU A 161 2.77 -7.22 14.50
CA LEU A 161 1.60 -7.48 13.65
C LEU A 161 1.81 -8.69 12.74
N MET A 162 3.04 -8.90 12.27
CA MET A 162 3.43 -10.02 11.43
C MET A 162 3.71 -11.30 12.22
N ALA A 163 3.79 -11.25 13.55
CA ALA A 163 4.00 -12.44 14.37
C ALA A 163 2.82 -13.42 14.30
N SER A 164 1.63 -12.96 13.91
CA SER A 164 0.47 -13.85 13.66
C SER A 164 0.53 -14.58 12.31
N LEU A 165 1.57 -14.35 11.49
CA LEU A 165 1.81 -15.07 10.24
C LEU A 165 2.69 -16.33 10.41
N ASP A 166 3.29 -16.51 11.59
CA ASP A 166 4.13 -17.65 11.98
C ASP A 166 3.25 -18.80 12.52
#